data_AF-A0A6G3X1X7-F1
#
_entry.id   AF-A0A6G3X1X7-F1
#
_cell.length_a   1.000
_cell.length_b   1.000
_cell.length_c   1.000
_cell.angle_alpha   90.00
_cell.angle_beta   90.00
_cell.angle_gamma   90.00
#
_symmetry.space_group_name_H-M   'P 1'
#
loop_
_entity.id
_entity.type
_entity.pdbx_description
1 polymer ?
#
loop_
_entity_poly.entity_id
_entity_poly.type
_entity_poly.pdbx_seq_one_letter_code
_entity_poly.pdbx_strand_id
1 'polypeptide(L)' 'MDSEDGRRVLDPAQDGAALKALTHPLRLTLLGLLRQHGPATASELAARTGESSASTSYHLR' A
#
# COMPACT_ATOMS: atom_id res chain seq x y z
N MET A 1 -8.50 -4.03 24.47
CA MET A 1 -7.08 -3.75 24.26
C MET A 1 -7.03 -2.94 22.97
N ASP A 2 -7.41 -1.67 23.09
CA ASP A 2 -7.44 -0.71 21.99
C ASP A 2 -6.00 -0.40 21.61
N SER A 3 -5.51 -1.03 20.55
CA SER A 3 -4.35 -0.52 19.85
C SER A 3 -4.82 0.67 19.03
N GLU A 4 -4.83 1.85 19.65
CA GLU A 4 -4.72 3.12 18.93
C GLU A 4 -3.40 3.08 18.16
N ASP A 5 -3.44 2.50 16.97
CA ASP A 5 -2.41 2.65 15.95
C ASP A 5 -2.36 4.14 15.62
N GLY A 6 -1.41 4.84 16.23
CA GLY A 6 -1.24 6.27 16.08
C GLY A 6 -1.09 6.59 14.61
N ARG A 7 -2.11 7.22 14.02
CA ARG A 7 -2.09 7.68 12.63
C ARG A 7 -0.83 8.51 12.41
N ARG A 8 0.19 7.91 11.80
CA ARG A 8 1.42 8.61 11.45
C ARG A 8 1.09 9.60 10.34
N VAL A 9 1.16 10.89 10.66
CA VAL A 9 1.16 11.95 9.67
C VAL A 9 2.57 12.04 9.11
N LEU A 10 2.73 11.85 7.79
CA LEU A 10 4.00 12.04 7.11
C LEU A 10 4.19 13.53 6.81
N ASP A 11 5.33 14.10 7.18
CA ASP A 11 5.75 15.43 6.75
C ASP A 11 6.53 15.30 5.44
N PRO A 12 6.02 15.77 4.29
CA PRO A 12 6.71 15.65 3.01
C PRO A 12 8.12 16.26 2.97
N ALA A 13 8.37 17.29 3.79
CA ALA A 13 9.67 17.95 3.84
C ALA A 13 10.72 17.12 4.59
N GLN A 14 10.29 16.23 5.51
CA GLN A 14 11.18 15.44 6.36
C GLN A 14 11.13 13.92 6.06
N ASP A 15 10.02 13.43 5.50
CA ASP A 15 9.73 12.01 5.27
C ASP A 15 9.86 11.60 3.77
N GLY A 16 10.82 12.17 3.05
CA GLY A 16 11.01 11.90 1.61
C GLY A 16 11.16 10.40 1.28
N ALA A 17 11.78 9.61 2.16
CA ALA A 17 11.90 8.17 2.00
C ALA A 17 10.54 7.43 2.09
N ALA A 18 9.63 7.88 2.96
CA ALA A 18 8.29 7.30 3.09
C ALA A 18 7.43 7.62 1.85
N LEU A 19 7.57 8.84 1.32
CA LEU A 19 6.88 9.25 0.09
C LEU A 19 7.45 8.55 -1.15
N LYS A 20 8.73 8.17 -1.14
CA LYS A 20 9.35 7.42 -2.25
C LYS A 20 8.60 6.13 -2.57
N ALA A 21 8.04 5.46 -1.56
CA ALA A 21 7.22 4.27 -1.79
C ALA A 21 5.99 4.56 -2.66
N LEU A 22 5.40 5.77 -2.55
CA LEU A 22 4.20 6.18 -3.26
C LEU A 22 4.45 6.64 -4.71
N THR A 23 5.71 6.68 -5.16
CA THR A 23 6.06 7.12 -6.52
C THR A 23 5.67 6.11 -7.60
N HIS A 24 5.46 4.84 -7.23
CA HIS A 24 5.06 3.82 -8.19
C HIS A 24 3.52 3.76 -8.30
N PRO A 25 2.93 3.88 -9.49
CA PRO A 25 1.47 3.96 -9.66
C PRO A 25 0.75 2.73 -9.09
N LEU A 26 1.33 1.54 -9.27
CA LEU A 26 0.76 0.31 -8.70
C LEU A 26 0.63 0.36 -7.17
N ARG A 27 1.58 0.97 -6.45
CA ARG A 27 1.49 1.08 -4.98
C ARG A 27 0.35 1.99 -4.54
N LEU A 28 0.08 3.07 -5.27
CA LEU A 28 -1.08 3.94 -5.01
C LEU A 28 -2.39 3.19 -5.25
N THR A 29 -2.48 2.43 -6.33
CA THR A 29 -3.65 1.59 -6.63
C THR A 29 -3.88 0.55 -5.53
N LEU A 30 -2.82 -0.17 -5.10
CA LEU A 30 -2.91 -1.17 -4.03
C LEU A 30 -3.34 -0.55 -2.69
N LEU A 31 -2.77 0.60 -2.31
CA LEU A 31 -3.18 1.34 -1.12
C LEU A 31 -4.65 1.77 -1.20
N GLY A 32 -5.10 2.24 -2.37
CA GLY A 32 -6.49 2.58 -2.62
C GLY A 32 -7.43 1.40 -2.46
N LEU A 33 -7.08 0.23 -3.00
CA LEU A 33 -7.86 -1.00 -2.88
C LEU A 33 -7.96 -1.47 -1.42
N LEU A 34 -6.85 -1.45 -0.68
CA LEU A 34 -6.83 -1.84 0.73
C LEU A 34 -7.66 -0.89 1.61
N ARG A 35 -7.65 0.42 1.31
CA ARG A 35 -8.50 1.40 2.00
C ARG A 35 -9.98 1.22 1.72
N GLN A 36 -10.33 0.88 0.47
CA GLN A 36 -11.72 0.76 0.03
C GLN A 36 -12.35 -0.59 0.40
N HIS A 37 -11.58 -1.67 0.35
CA HIS A 37 -12.09 -3.04 0.48
C HIS A 37 -11.57 -3.77 1.72
N GLY A 38 -10.65 -3.16 2.47
CA GLY A 38 -10.04 -3.76 3.66
C GLY A 38 -8.85 -4.66 3.33
N PRO A 39 -8.38 -5.44 4.33
CA PRO A 39 -7.25 -6.35 4.17
C PRO A 39 -7.46 -7.36 3.03
N ALA A 40 -6.43 -7.56 2.23
CA ALA A 40 -6.44 -8.51 1.12
C ALA A 40 -5.04 -9.13 0.95
N THR A 41 -5.00 -10.33 0.38
CA THR A 41 -3.76 -11.01 0.02
C THR A 41 -3.17 -10.46 -1.27
N ALA A 42 -1.87 -10.68 -1.48
CA ALA A 42 -1.19 -10.28 -2.72
C ALA A 42 -1.84 -10.91 -3.98
N SER A 43 -2.34 -12.14 -3.88
CA SER A 43 -3.00 -12.82 -5.01
C SER A 43 -4.40 -12.26 -5.30
N GLU A 44 -5.17 -11.89 -4.28
CA GLU A 44 -6.47 -11.23 -4.49
C GLU A 44 -6.31 -9.84 -5.11
N LEU A 45 -5.27 -9.10 -4.70
CA LEU A 45 -4.96 -7.80 -5.29
C LEU A 45 -4.45 -7.94 -6.73
N ALA A 46 -3.58 -8.91 -6.99
CA ALA A 46 -3.09 -9.22 -8.33
C ALA A 46 -4.24 -9.53 -9.31
N ALA A 47 -5.23 -10.31 -8.88
CA ALA A 47 -6.43 -10.61 -9.67
C ALA A 47 -7.26 -9.34 -10.00
N ARG A 48 -7.28 -8.35 -9.10
CA ARG A 48 -8.01 -7.08 -9.31
C ARG A 48 -7.27 -6.10 -10.21
N THR A 49 -5.94 -6.12 -10.19
CA THR A 49 -5.10 -5.20 -10.98
C THR A 49 -4.65 -5.79 -12.31
N GLY A 50 -4.83 -7.10 -12.53
CA GLY A 50 -4.28 -7.81 -13.70
C GLY A 50 -2.77 -8.02 -13.63
N GLU A 51 -2.17 -7.83 -12.45
CA GLU A 51 -0.74 -8.03 -12.21
C GLU A 51 -0.44 -9.48 -11.80
N SER A 52 0.84 -9.83 -11.74
CA SER A 52 1.25 -11.09 -11.12
C SER A 52 1.26 -10.99 -9.59
N SER A 53 1.02 -12.11 -8.90
CA SER A 53 1.16 -12.16 -7.43
C SER A 53 2.57 -11.82 -6.97
N ALA A 54 3.60 -12.17 -7.76
CA ALA A 54 5.00 -11.86 -7.46
C ALA A 54 5.28 -10.34 -7.52
N SER A 55 4.86 -9.68 -8.61
CA SER A 55 4.93 -8.22 -8.77
C SER A 55 4.18 -7.51 -7.63
N THR A 56 2.95 -7.95 -7.37
CA THR A 56 2.11 -7.37 -6.31
C THR A 56 2.76 -7.53 -4.93
N SER A 57 3.29 -8.71 -4.61
CA SER A 57 3.99 -8.94 -3.34
C SER A 57 5.25 -8.07 -3.19
N TYR A 58 5.99 -7.84 -4.28
CA TYR A 58 7.13 -6.92 -4.26
C TYR A 58 6.69 -5.50 -3.90
N HIS A 59 5.57 -5.03 -4.47
CA HIS A 59 5.07 -3.69 -4.22
C HIS A 59 4.42 -3.50 -2.85
N LEU A 60 4.01 -4.56 -2.16
CA LEU A 60 3.48 -4.51 -0.80
C LEU A 60 4.56 -4.49 0.30
N ARG A 61 5.82 -4.73 -0.05
CA ARG A 61 6.96 -4.69 0.89
C ARG A 61 7.50 -3.28 1.11
#